data_AF-A0A8T0SXG2-F1
#
_entry.id   AF-A0A8T0SXG2-F1
#
_cell.length_a   1.000
_cell.length_b   1.000
_cell.length_c   1.000
_cell.angle_alpha   90.00
_cell.angle_beta   90.00
_cell.angle_gamma   90.00
#
_symmetry.space_group_name_H-M   'P 1'
#
loop_
_entity.id
_entity.type
_entity.pdbx_description
1 polymer ?
#
loop_
_entity_poly.entity_id
_entity_poly.type
_entity_poly.pdbx_seq_one_letter_code
_entity_poly.pdbx_strand_id
1 'polypeptide(L)'
;MSSQKAMLQSTAEAAIRSIGLGFDVISDIRIKYCKQRSSPDPWLIELDHEEVQDIVLPGGITVSGVTKSIKCDKGERMRFRSDVLSFQQMSEQFNQELSLSGKIPSGLFNTMFEFTGSWQKDAANTKSLAFDGWYVTLYSVALSKGQIVLRDHVKQAVPSTWEPAALARFIKKFGTHIVVGLKMGGKDVIYLKQQHSSSLQAADVQKRLKEMSDRRFLDANGQSDMSFKDKYENNKNDTREQQLRFVQSSPLNSYSSNEDLVMMPKRRGGKDKDFISHSEWLNTVQTEPDVISMSFIPITSLLNGVPGSGFLNHAINLYLRHKPPIEELHQFLEFQLPRQWAPVYSDLALGPQRRRTPLVP
;
A
#
# COMPACT_ATOMS: atom_id res chain seq x y z
N MET A 1 -24.73 3.49 -21.62
CA MET A 1 -24.86 4.32 -20.41
C MET A 1 -25.31 3.56 -19.16
N SER A 2 -26.29 2.63 -19.20
CA SER A 2 -26.73 1.94 -17.96
C SER A 2 -25.66 1.02 -17.33
N SER A 3 -24.89 0.28 -18.14
CA SER A 3 -23.81 -0.60 -17.66
C SER A 3 -22.68 0.17 -16.94
N GLN A 4 -22.31 1.35 -17.45
CA GLN A 4 -21.26 2.17 -16.87
C GLN A 4 -21.70 2.80 -15.54
N LYS A 5 -22.95 3.28 -15.46
CA LYS A 5 -23.52 3.76 -14.19
C LYS A 5 -23.58 2.64 -13.16
N ALA A 6 -23.95 1.42 -13.56
CA ALA A 6 -23.97 0.25 -12.68
C ALA A 6 -22.56 -0.12 -12.17
N MET A 7 -21.54 -0.03 -13.01
CA MET A 7 -20.14 -0.24 -12.60
C MET A 7 -19.70 0.82 -11.57
N LEU A 8 -19.98 2.11 -11.82
CA LEU A 8 -19.66 3.19 -10.88
C LEU A 8 -20.39 3.03 -9.54
N GLN A 9 -21.66 2.64 -9.59
CA GLN A 9 -22.46 2.30 -8.41
C GLN A 9 -21.80 1.18 -7.60
N SER A 10 -21.45 0.06 -8.25
CA SER A 10 -20.81 -1.08 -7.58
C SER A 10 -19.45 -0.71 -6.99
N THR A 11 -18.66 0.10 -7.69
CA THR A 11 -17.37 0.60 -7.22
C THR A 11 -17.53 1.48 -5.97
N ALA A 12 -18.52 2.38 -5.96
CA ALA A 12 -18.83 3.23 -4.81
C ALA A 12 -19.31 2.42 -3.59
N GLU A 13 -20.22 1.46 -3.81
CA GLU A 13 -20.67 0.54 -2.77
C GLU A 13 -19.53 -0.30 -2.21
N ALA A 14 -18.64 -0.81 -3.07
CA ALA A 14 -17.46 -1.55 -2.66
C ALA A 14 -16.49 -0.71 -1.84
N ALA A 15 -16.31 0.56 -2.19
CA ALA A 15 -15.49 1.50 -1.46
C ALA A 15 -16.07 1.74 -0.05
N ILE A 16 -17.35 2.08 0.06
CA ILE A 16 -18.01 2.30 1.36
C ILE A 16 -17.99 1.05 2.22
N ARG A 17 -18.31 -0.12 1.65
CA ARG A 17 -18.30 -1.40 2.39
C ARG A 17 -16.90 -1.83 2.86
N SER A 18 -15.83 -1.25 2.32
CA SER A 18 -14.47 -1.60 2.72
C SER A 18 -14.02 -0.97 4.04
N ILE A 19 -14.69 0.10 4.50
CA ILE A 19 -14.42 0.70 5.80
C ILE A 19 -14.75 -0.31 6.90
N GLY A 20 -13.82 -0.51 7.83
CA GLY A 20 -13.93 -1.47 8.93
C GLY A 20 -13.51 -2.90 8.57
N LEU A 21 -13.05 -3.14 7.33
CA LEU A 21 -12.52 -4.45 6.93
C LEU A 21 -11.05 -4.60 7.34
N GLY A 22 -10.67 -5.86 7.56
CA GLY A 22 -9.27 -6.23 7.72
C GLY A 22 -8.46 -6.04 6.43
N PHE A 23 -7.18 -5.72 6.57
CA PHE A 23 -6.26 -5.50 5.47
C PHE A 23 -4.85 -5.94 5.83
N ASP A 24 -4.09 -6.36 4.84
CA ASP A 24 -2.68 -6.67 5.01
C ASP A 24 -1.81 -5.61 4.32
N VAL A 25 -1.20 -4.73 5.11
CA VAL A 25 -0.46 -3.55 4.59
C VAL A 25 0.83 -3.90 3.85
N ILE A 26 1.25 -5.18 3.82
CA ILE A 26 2.31 -5.64 2.92
C ILE A 26 1.83 -5.76 1.46
N SER A 27 0.51 -5.74 1.24
CA SER A 27 -0.12 -5.77 -0.09
C SER A 27 -0.29 -4.36 -0.65
N ASP A 28 -0.38 -4.25 -1.98
CA ASP A 28 -0.79 -3.02 -2.66
C ASP A 28 -2.20 -2.57 -2.19
N ILE A 29 -2.50 -1.27 -2.22
CA ILE A 29 -3.81 -0.75 -1.78
C ILE A 29 -4.91 -0.97 -2.83
N ARG A 30 -5.53 -2.16 -2.84
CA ARG A 30 -6.67 -2.48 -3.70
C ARG A 30 -7.81 -3.04 -2.88
N ILE A 31 -9.04 -2.64 -3.19
CA ILE A 31 -10.25 -3.13 -2.49
C ILE A 31 -10.34 -4.66 -2.52
N LYS A 32 -9.89 -5.29 -3.62
CA LYS A 32 -9.87 -6.75 -3.75
C LYS A 32 -9.00 -7.48 -2.71
N TYR A 33 -8.07 -6.79 -2.05
CA TYR A 33 -7.23 -7.35 -1.00
C TYR A 33 -7.80 -7.14 0.41
N CYS A 34 -8.95 -6.48 0.55
CA CYS A 34 -9.67 -6.43 1.82
C CYS A 34 -10.08 -7.83 2.24
N LYS A 35 -9.84 -8.16 3.52
CA LYS A 35 -10.11 -9.48 4.08
C LYS A 35 -11.61 -9.72 4.18
N GLN A 36 -12.00 -10.97 3.95
CA GLN A 36 -13.37 -11.46 4.13
C GLN A 36 -14.45 -10.71 3.35
N ARG A 37 -14.13 -10.00 2.25
CA ARG A 37 -15.10 -9.20 1.47
C ARG A 37 -16.37 -9.96 1.03
N SER A 38 -16.24 -11.26 0.78
CA SER A 38 -17.36 -12.12 0.37
C SER A 38 -18.13 -12.75 1.55
N SER A 39 -17.71 -12.49 2.79
CA SER A 39 -18.43 -12.91 4.00
C SER A 39 -19.76 -12.13 4.11
N PRO A 40 -20.85 -12.77 4.58
CA PRO A 40 -22.08 -12.06 4.92
C PRO A 40 -21.85 -10.93 5.91
N ASP A 41 -20.93 -11.14 6.85
CA ASP A 41 -20.56 -10.18 7.88
C ASP A 41 -19.03 -10.00 7.91
N PRO A 42 -18.48 -9.06 7.11
CA PRO A 42 -17.04 -8.93 6.90
C PRO A 42 -16.34 -7.95 7.85
N TRP A 43 -17.09 -7.11 8.56
CA TRP A 43 -16.56 -6.01 9.36
C TRP A 43 -15.90 -6.49 10.65
N LEU A 44 -14.72 -5.94 10.95
CA LEU A 44 -13.99 -6.25 12.17
C LEU A 44 -14.34 -5.31 13.32
N ILE A 45 -14.96 -4.17 13.00
CA ILE A 45 -15.36 -3.14 13.95
C ILE A 45 -16.88 -3.08 14.08
N GLU A 46 -17.33 -2.61 15.23
CA GLU A 46 -18.73 -2.26 15.45
C GLU A 46 -19.08 -1.01 14.63
N LEU A 47 -20.16 -1.11 13.85
CA LEU A 47 -20.72 -0.02 13.08
C LEU A 47 -22.17 0.13 13.53
N ASP A 48 -22.57 1.34 13.88
CA ASP A 48 -23.96 1.63 14.23
C ASP A 48 -24.83 1.59 12.97
N HIS A 49 -25.70 0.59 12.89
CA HIS A 49 -26.62 0.39 11.78
C HIS A 49 -28.04 0.92 12.08
N GLU A 50 -28.29 1.48 13.27
CA GLU A 50 -29.58 2.09 13.61
C GLU A 50 -29.75 3.42 12.87
N GLU A 51 -28.68 4.23 12.83
CA GLU A 51 -28.65 5.49 12.12
C GLU A 51 -27.97 5.37 10.74
N VAL A 52 -28.81 5.23 9.71
CA VAL A 52 -28.37 5.22 8.30
C VAL A 52 -28.68 6.52 7.57
N GLN A 53 -27.91 6.78 6.51
CA GLN A 53 -28.06 7.92 5.61
C GLN A 53 -27.78 7.50 4.17
N ASP A 54 -28.29 8.30 3.24
CA ASP A 54 -27.98 8.20 1.81
C ASP A 54 -26.82 9.13 1.47
N ILE A 55 -25.78 8.57 0.84
CA ILE A 55 -24.60 9.33 0.42
C ILE A 55 -24.67 9.58 -1.08
N VAL A 56 -24.64 10.85 -1.47
CA VAL A 56 -24.57 11.28 -2.86
C VAL A 56 -23.13 11.56 -3.25
N LEU A 57 -22.63 10.83 -4.24
CA LEU A 57 -21.28 10.90 -4.76
C LEU A 57 -21.24 11.57 -6.14
N PRO A 58 -20.06 12.05 -6.59
CA PRO A 58 -19.89 12.59 -7.94
C PRO A 58 -20.40 11.62 -9.03
N GLY A 59 -20.98 12.17 -10.10
CA GLY A 59 -21.58 11.39 -11.18
C GLY A 59 -23.03 10.95 -10.93
N GLY A 60 -23.70 11.51 -9.91
CA GLY A 60 -25.10 11.22 -9.62
C GLY A 60 -25.32 9.79 -9.09
N ILE A 61 -24.32 9.27 -8.39
CA ILE A 61 -24.33 7.98 -7.71
C ILE A 61 -24.86 8.19 -6.29
N THR A 62 -25.87 7.43 -5.90
CA THR A 62 -26.42 7.46 -4.53
C THR A 62 -26.24 6.09 -3.93
N VAL A 63 -25.55 6.01 -2.79
CA VAL A 63 -25.41 4.79 -2.01
C VAL A 63 -26.28 4.94 -0.77
N SER A 64 -27.34 4.13 -0.69
CA SER A 64 -28.31 4.18 0.40
C SER A 64 -27.92 3.27 1.56
N GLY A 65 -28.46 3.55 2.75
CA GLY A 65 -28.30 2.68 3.92
C GLY A 65 -26.89 2.68 4.51
N VAL A 66 -26.12 3.75 4.32
CA VAL A 66 -24.76 3.88 4.86
C VAL A 66 -24.86 4.36 6.31
N THR A 67 -24.14 3.74 7.24
CA THR A 67 -24.07 4.23 8.63
C THR A 67 -23.58 5.68 8.67
N LYS A 68 -24.15 6.51 9.54
CA LYS A 68 -23.69 7.88 9.77
C LYS A 68 -22.25 7.97 10.27
N SER A 69 -21.71 6.87 10.80
CA SER A 69 -20.30 6.78 11.20
C SER A 69 -19.35 6.87 10.01
N ILE A 70 -19.80 6.64 8.78
CA ILE A 70 -19.01 6.79 7.56
C ILE A 70 -19.34 8.13 6.92
N LYS A 71 -18.32 8.95 6.73
CA LYS A 71 -18.39 10.26 6.06
C LYS A 71 -17.77 10.18 4.67
N CYS A 72 -18.35 10.95 3.75
CA CYS A 72 -17.80 11.12 2.42
C CYS A 72 -17.55 12.59 2.16
N ASP A 73 -16.30 12.93 1.83
CA ASP A 73 -15.92 14.29 1.49
C ASP A 73 -15.66 14.41 -0.02
N LYS A 74 -15.87 15.62 -0.54
CA LYS A 74 -15.56 15.95 -1.93
C LYS A 74 -14.06 15.79 -2.17
N GLY A 75 -13.72 15.30 -3.34
CA GLY A 75 -12.33 15.16 -3.75
C GLY A 75 -11.70 16.47 -4.22
N GLU A 76 -10.40 16.39 -4.46
CA GLU A 76 -9.55 17.47 -4.92
C GLU A 76 -8.58 16.96 -5.99
N ARG A 77 -8.05 17.87 -6.80
CA ARG A 77 -6.98 17.59 -7.75
C ARG A 77 -5.73 18.32 -7.30
N MET A 78 -4.67 17.56 -7.02
CA MET A 78 -3.40 18.09 -6.52
C MET A 78 -2.23 17.48 -7.29
N ARG A 79 -1.16 18.27 -7.49
CA ARG A 79 0.12 17.78 -7.99
C ARG A 79 1.08 17.68 -6.81
N PHE A 80 1.69 16.51 -6.65
CA PHE A 80 2.69 16.26 -5.62
C PHE A 80 4.03 16.01 -6.27
N ARG A 81 5.06 16.60 -5.67
CA ARG A 81 6.46 16.40 -6.03
C ARG A 81 7.24 16.15 -4.74
N SER A 82 8.01 15.09 -4.72
CA SER A 82 8.91 14.80 -3.61
C SER A 82 10.26 15.48 -3.82
N ASP A 83 11.01 15.60 -2.73
CA ASP A 83 12.46 15.73 -2.78
C ASP A 83 13.11 14.40 -3.20
N VAL A 84 14.42 14.42 -3.41
CA VAL A 84 15.24 13.22 -3.60
C VAL A 84 15.58 12.65 -2.22
N LEU A 85 14.91 11.56 -1.86
CA LEU A 85 14.97 10.97 -0.52
C LEU A 85 15.71 9.64 -0.52
N SER A 86 16.29 9.29 0.63
CA SER A 86 16.76 7.91 0.84
C SER A 86 15.58 6.93 0.83
N PHE A 87 15.88 5.63 0.63
CA PHE A 87 14.88 4.56 0.69
C PHE A 87 14.05 4.61 1.98
N GLN A 88 14.71 4.84 3.12
CA GLN A 88 14.05 4.85 4.43
C GLN A 88 13.13 6.06 4.61
N GLN A 89 13.56 7.25 4.19
CA GLN A 89 12.74 8.47 4.25
C GLN A 89 11.52 8.39 3.34
N MET A 90 11.70 7.89 2.11
CA MET A 90 10.59 7.71 1.18
C MET A 90 9.59 6.65 1.68
N SER A 91 10.10 5.54 2.24
CA SER A 91 9.24 4.53 2.86
C SER A 91 8.43 5.11 4.02
N GLU A 92 9.03 5.95 4.86
CA GLU A 92 8.35 6.60 5.97
C GLU A 92 7.29 7.60 5.48
N GLN A 93 7.58 8.38 4.43
CA GLN A 93 6.60 9.26 3.80
C GLN A 93 5.38 8.49 3.29
N PHE A 94 5.58 7.39 2.56
CA PHE A 94 4.49 6.54 2.08
C PHE A 94 3.66 5.94 3.23
N ASN A 95 4.31 5.57 4.33
CA ASN A 95 3.62 5.04 5.49
C ASN A 95 2.74 6.11 6.16
N GLN A 96 3.25 7.34 6.31
CA GLN A 96 2.47 8.47 6.86
C GLN A 96 1.24 8.78 6.00
N GLU A 97 1.36 8.75 4.68
CA GLU A 97 0.23 8.91 3.75
C GLU A 97 -0.87 7.84 3.95
N LEU A 98 -0.50 6.66 4.45
CA LEU A 98 -1.42 5.56 4.78
C LEU A 98 -1.87 5.54 6.25
N SER A 99 -1.52 6.57 7.03
CA SER A 99 -1.72 6.61 8.49
C SER A 99 -1.02 5.49 9.26
N LEU A 100 0.08 4.98 8.70
CA LEU A 100 0.97 4.01 9.32
C LEU A 100 2.14 4.72 10.00
N SER A 101 2.75 4.06 10.99
CA SER A 101 3.94 4.53 11.66
C SER A 101 5.16 3.68 11.32
N GLY A 102 6.35 4.26 11.49
CA GLY A 102 7.62 3.57 11.30
C GLY A 102 8.08 3.49 9.85
N LYS A 103 9.16 2.73 9.65
CA LYS A 103 10.02 2.81 8.47
C LYS A 103 10.07 1.53 7.64
N ILE A 104 9.24 0.54 8.01
CA ILE A 104 9.13 -0.72 7.28
C ILE A 104 8.28 -0.43 6.03
N PRO A 105 8.73 -0.77 4.81
CA PRO A 105 8.00 -0.38 3.61
C PRO A 105 6.65 -1.06 3.48
N SER A 106 5.62 -0.30 3.14
CA SER A 106 4.30 -0.83 2.82
C SER A 106 4.27 -1.53 1.45
N GLY A 107 3.23 -2.31 1.19
CA GLY A 107 2.99 -2.93 -0.10
C GLY A 107 2.72 -1.92 -1.22
N LEU A 108 2.10 -0.78 -0.89
CA LEU A 108 1.95 0.33 -1.83
C LEU A 108 3.32 0.86 -2.27
N PHE A 109 4.21 1.16 -1.31
CA PHE A 109 5.56 1.63 -1.62
C PHE A 109 6.29 0.63 -2.53
N ASN A 110 6.27 -0.67 -2.17
CA ASN A 110 6.88 -1.72 -2.98
C ASN A 110 6.30 -1.77 -4.40
N THR A 111 4.99 -1.62 -4.55
CA THR A 111 4.32 -1.68 -5.85
C THR A 111 4.65 -0.46 -6.72
N MET A 112 4.71 0.73 -6.12
CA MET A 112 4.97 1.99 -6.84
C MET A 112 6.41 2.11 -7.31
N PHE A 113 7.37 1.57 -6.54
CA PHE A 113 8.78 1.53 -6.93
C PHE A 113 9.22 0.16 -7.48
N GLU A 114 8.31 -0.80 -7.68
CA GLU A 114 8.62 -2.12 -8.25
C GLU A 114 9.69 -2.90 -7.47
N PHE A 115 9.64 -2.80 -6.14
CA PHE A 115 10.46 -3.62 -5.25
C PHE A 115 9.80 -4.99 -5.05
N THR A 116 10.56 -6.04 -5.31
CA THR A 116 10.11 -7.45 -5.25
C THR A 116 10.97 -8.30 -4.32
N GLY A 117 12.10 -7.76 -3.84
CA GLY A 117 13.03 -8.46 -2.97
C GLY A 117 12.73 -8.30 -1.48
N SER A 118 13.65 -8.80 -0.66
CA SER A 118 13.69 -8.42 0.76
C SER A 118 14.05 -6.94 0.85
N TRP A 119 13.28 -6.17 1.63
CA TRP A 119 13.43 -4.72 1.66
C TRP A 119 14.84 -4.25 2.08
N GLN A 120 15.59 -5.04 2.85
CA GLN A 120 16.97 -4.73 3.23
C GLN A 120 17.91 -4.71 2.01
N LYS A 121 17.74 -5.67 1.08
CA LYS A 121 18.52 -5.72 -0.16
C LYS A 121 18.09 -4.60 -1.12
N ASP A 122 16.79 -4.38 -1.23
CA ASP A 122 16.26 -3.28 -2.05
C ASP A 122 16.76 -1.92 -1.56
N ALA A 123 16.78 -1.72 -0.24
CA ALA A 123 17.34 -0.53 0.39
C ALA A 123 18.85 -0.39 0.11
N ALA A 124 19.62 -1.47 0.25
CA ALA A 124 21.07 -1.45 0.00
C ALA A 124 21.42 -1.11 -1.46
N ASN A 125 20.60 -1.58 -2.41
CA ASN A 125 20.81 -1.33 -3.84
C ASN A 125 20.26 0.02 -4.34
N THR A 126 19.54 0.75 -3.48
CA THR A 126 18.89 2.02 -3.84
C THR A 126 19.65 3.18 -3.21
N LYS A 127 20.17 4.10 -4.03
CA LYS A 127 20.79 5.34 -3.55
C LYS A 127 19.73 6.34 -3.09
N SER A 128 18.76 6.62 -3.96
CA SER A 128 17.70 7.58 -3.69
C SER A 128 16.45 7.30 -4.50
N LEU A 129 15.33 7.87 -4.07
CA LEU A 129 14.01 7.76 -4.64
C LEU A 129 13.38 9.15 -4.77
N ALA A 130 12.60 9.34 -5.83
CA ALA A 130 11.81 10.56 -6.01
C ALA A 130 10.53 10.27 -6.83
N PHE A 131 9.53 11.14 -6.73
CA PHE A 131 8.35 11.08 -7.59
C PHE A 131 7.75 12.45 -7.88
N ASP A 132 7.06 12.56 -9.01
CA ASP A 132 6.24 13.71 -9.40
C ASP A 132 4.99 13.21 -10.11
N GLY A 133 3.81 13.66 -9.68
CA GLY A 133 2.57 13.24 -10.29
C GLY A 133 1.32 13.97 -9.85
N TRP A 134 0.26 13.72 -10.59
CA TRP A 134 -1.08 14.24 -10.34
C TRP A 134 -1.94 13.22 -9.62
N TYR A 135 -2.68 13.70 -8.63
CA TYR A 135 -3.62 12.94 -7.83
C TYR A 135 -4.98 13.62 -7.99
N VAL A 136 -5.93 12.88 -8.53
CA VAL A 136 -7.28 13.31 -8.84
C VAL A 136 -8.20 12.51 -7.93
N THR A 137 -8.47 13.04 -6.75
CA THR A 137 -9.48 12.46 -5.85
C THR A 137 -10.84 12.94 -6.33
N LEU A 138 -11.78 12.02 -6.57
CA LEU A 138 -13.18 12.35 -6.87
C LEU A 138 -13.98 12.50 -5.58
N TYR A 139 -13.78 11.55 -4.66
CA TYR A 139 -14.36 11.57 -3.33
C TYR A 139 -13.48 10.76 -2.39
N SER A 140 -13.58 11.06 -1.10
CA SER A 140 -13.00 10.25 -0.04
C SER A 140 -14.10 9.64 0.81
N VAL A 141 -13.81 8.48 1.38
CA VAL A 141 -14.70 7.78 2.31
C VAL A 141 -13.87 7.53 3.55
N ALA A 142 -14.35 7.96 4.72
CA ALA A 142 -13.63 7.80 5.96
C ALA A 142 -14.58 7.52 7.12
N LEU A 143 -14.12 6.73 8.07
CA LEU A 143 -14.77 6.59 9.36
C LEU A 143 -14.65 7.92 10.12
N SER A 144 -15.77 8.38 10.67
CA SER A 144 -15.83 9.56 11.51
C SER A 144 -14.96 9.38 12.76
N LYS A 145 -14.38 10.49 13.24
CA LYS A 145 -13.59 10.48 14.47
C LYS A 145 -14.50 10.10 15.63
N GLY A 146 -14.31 8.89 16.15
CA GLY A 146 -15.06 8.31 17.25
C GLY A 146 -14.29 7.13 17.84
N GLN A 147 -14.79 6.58 18.94
CA GLN A 147 -14.19 5.37 19.54
C GLN A 147 -14.45 4.18 18.62
N ILE A 148 -13.38 3.59 18.11
CA ILE A 148 -13.46 2.39 17.26
C ILE A 148 -13.41 1.18 18.18
N VAL A 149 -14.45 0.34 18.12
CA VAL A 149 -14.57 -0.88 18.93
C VAL A 149 -14.45 -2.09 18.03
N LEU A 150 -13.54 -3.01 18.38
CA LEU A 150 -13.39 -4.28 17.68
C LEU A 150 -14.53 -5.23 18.09
N ARG A 151 -15.09 -5.97 17.14
CA ARG A 151 -16.14 -6.95 17.43
C ARG A 151 -15.61 -8.12 18.26
N ASP A 152 -16.47 -8.69 19.09
CA ASP A 152 -16.08 -9.71 20.06
C ASP A 152 -15.55 -10.98 19.42
N HIS A 153 -16.08 -11.41 18.27
CA HIS A 153 -15.57 -12.58 17.56
C HIS A 153 -14.10 -12.42 17.12
N VAL A 154 -13.64 -11.19 16.89
CA VAL A 154 -12.24 -10.91 16.54
C VAL A 154 -11.37 -10.95 17.80
N LYS A 155 -11.84 -10.35 18.91
CA LYS A 155 -11.16 -10.41 20.21
C LYS A 155 -10.98 -11.86 20.69
N GLN A 156 -12.02 -12.68 20.57
CA GLN A 156 -12.03 -14.09 20.94
C GLN A 156 -11.10 -14.95 20.08
N ALA A 157 -10.79 -14.52 18.86
CA ALA A 157 -9.88 -15.23 17.97
C ALA A 157 -8.39 -14.98 18.29
N VAL A 158 -8.07 -14.07 19.21
CA VAL A 158 -6.70 -13.79 19.62
C VAL A 158 -6.16 -14.97 20.45
N PRO A 159 -5.05 -15.60 20.04
CA PRO A 159 -4.46 -16.69 20.81
C PRO A 159 -3.93 -16.20 22.16
N SER A 160 -4.22 -16.92 23.25
CA SER A 160 -3.76 -16.56 24.60
C SER A 160 -2.29 -16.84 24.84
N THR A 161 -1.67 -17.70 24.03
CA THR A 161 -0.25 -18.10 24.10
C THR A 161 0.43 -17.96 22.73
N TRP A 162 1.76 -18.12 22.67
CA TRP A 162 2.49 -18.21 21.41
C TRP A 162 2.21 -19.55 20.71
N GLU A 163 1.10 -19.64 19.98
CA GLU A 163 0.79 -20.76 19.09
C GLU A 163 0.97 -20.29 17.63
N PRO A 164 2.09 -20.65 16.96
CA PRO A 164 2.44 -20.17 15.62
C PRO A 164 1.33 -20.37 14.58
N ALA A 165 0.67 -21.53 14.62
CA ALA A 165 -0.42 -21.85 13.70
C ALA A 165 -1.65 -20.96 13.93
N ALA A 166 -2.05 -20.72 15.19
CA ALA A 166 -3.18 -19.83 15.49
C ALA A 166 -2.88 -18.37 15.15
N LEU A 167 -1.67 -17.89 15.42
CA LEU A 167 -1.21 -16.55 15.08
C LEU A 167 -1.22 -16.34 13.56
N ALA A 168 -0.68 -17.29 12.80
CA ALA A 168 -0.70 -17.25 11.33
C ALA A 168 -2.14 -17.29 10.78
N ARG A 169 -3.01 -18.15 11.34
CA ARG A 169 -4.44 -18.19 10.99
C ARG A 169 -5.13 -16.85 11.24
N PHE A 170 -4.85 -16.19 12.38
CA PHE A 170 -5.40 -14.88 12.70
C PHE A 170 -4.99 -13.84 11.64
N ILE A 171 -3.69 -13.71 11.37
CA ILE A 171 -3.15 -12.74 10.41
C ILE A 171 -3.70 -13.02 9.00
N LYS A 172 -3.77 -14.29 8.59
CA LYS A 172 -4.36 -14.67 7.30
C LYS A 172 -5.82 -14.25 7.18
N LYS A 173 -6.61 -14.49 8.24
CA LYS A 173 -8.06 -14.27 8.29
C LYS A 173 -8.46 -12.80 8.45
N PHE A 174 -7.83 -12.07 9.36
CA PHE A 174 -8.19 -10.70 9.74
C PHE A 174 -7.24 -9.64 9.19
N GLY A 175 -6.06 -10.02 8.73
CA GLY A 175 -5.03 -9.07 8.30
C GLY A 175 -4.24 -8.50 9.48
N THR A 176 -3.49 -7.45 9.19
CA THR A 176 -2.62 -6.75 10.15
C THR A 176 -3.23 -5.42 10.61
N HIS A 177 -4.04 -4.81 9.76
CA HIS A 177 -4.63 -3.49 9.98
C HIS A 177 -6.11 -3.49 9.59
N ILE A 178 -6.83 -2.44 9.99
CA ILE A 178 -8.22 -2.19 9.64
C ILE A 178 -8.28 -0.96 8.75
N VAL A 179 -9.06 -1.02 7.67
CA VAL A 179 -9.32 0.13 6.79
C VAL A 179 -10.22 1.12 7.53
N VAL A 180 -9.76 2.36 7.71
CA VAL A 180 -10.54 3.45 8.31
C VAL A 180 -10.83 4.59 7.33
N GLY A 181 -10.17 4.59 6.17
CA GLY A 181 -10.47 5.55 5.12
C GLY A 181 -9.88 5.15 3.78
N LEU A 182 -10.37 5.76 2.71
CA LEU A 182 -9.84 5.65 1.36
C LEU A 182 -10.18 6.87 0.51
N LYS A 183 -9.43 7.04 -0.57
CA LYS A 183 -9.67 8.05 -1.61
C LYS A 183 -9.89 7.36 -2.95
N MET A 184 -11.01 7.67 -3.60
CA MET A 184 -11.37 7.14 -4.92
C MET A 184 -11.08 8.16 -6.00
N GLY A 185 -10.52 7.73 -7.12
CA GLY A 185 -10.29 8.58 -8.27
C GLY A 185 -9.19 8.04 -9.18
N GLY A 186 -8.22 8.88 -9.52
CA GLY A 186 -7.11 8.51 -10.38
C GLY A 186 -5.80 9.18 -9.98
N LYS A 187 -4.67 8.53 -10.22
CA LYS A 187 -3.34 9.15 -10.11
C LYS A 187 -2.47 8.79 -11.31
N ASP A 188 -1.67 9.75 -11.75
CA ASP A 188 -0.70 9.61 -12.83
C ASP A 188 0.64 10.14 -12.32
N VAL A 189 1.55 9.23 -11.97
CA VAL A 189 2.77 9.55 -11.23
C VAL A 189 3.98 8.93 -11.90
N ILE A 190 5.07 9.69 -12.00
CA ILE A 190 6.38 9.19 -12.41
C ILE A 190 7.16 8.90 -11.13
N TYR A 191 7.50 7.64 -10.91
CA TYR A 191 8.40 7.22 -9.85
C TYR A 191 9.81 7.04 -10.42
N LEU A 192 10.82 7.48 -9.68
CA LEU A 192 12.23 7.40 -10.09
C LEU A 192 13.02 6.68 -9.00
N LYS A 193 13.81 5.67 -9.42
CA LYS A 193 14.83 5.01 -8.60
C LYS A 193 16.22 5.37 -9.10
N GLN A 194 17.08 5.82 -8.21
CA GLN A 194 18.51 5.91 -8.45
C GLN A 194 19.20 4.71 -7.80
N GLN A 195 19.92 3.91 -8.58
CA GLN A 195 20.67 2.77 -8.04
C GLN A 195 21.94 3.25 -7.30
N HIS A 196 22.45 2.40 -6.39
CA HIS A 196 23.62 2.71 -5.58
C HIS A 196 24.89 3.03 -6.39
N SER A 197 25.05 2.43 -7.56
CA SER A 197 26.19 2.67 -8.47
C SER A 197 26.18 4.03 -9.15
N SER A 198 25.02 4.73 -9.18
CA SER A 198 24.87 6.00 -9.87
C SER A 198 25.77 7.08 -9.29
N SER A 199 26.55 7.75 -10.12
CA SER A 199 27.41 8.90 -9.75
C SER A 199 26.65 10.23 -9.64
N LEU A 200 25.39 10.28 -10.10
CA LEU A 200 24.59 11.50 -10.13
C LEU A 200 24.32 12.07 -8.73
N GLN A 201 24.25 13.39 -8.66
CA GLN A 201 23.87 14.12 -7.44
C GLN A 201 22.35 14.33 -7.38
N ALA A 202 21.84 14.67 -6.20
CA ALA A 202 20.41 14.88 -5.99
C ALA A 202 19.82 15.97 -6.93
N ALA A 203 20.58 17.03 -7.22
CA ALA A 203 20.15 18.09 -8.13
C ALA A 203 19.95 17.59 -9.57
N ASP A 204 20.84 16.71 -10.05
CA ASP A 204 20.73 16.11 -11.38
C ASP A 204 19.52 15.19 -11.47
N VAL A 205 19.32 14.35 -10.45
CA VAL A 205 18.15 13.47 -10.34
C VAL A 205 16.85 14.28 -10.35
N GLN A 206 16.79 15.35 -9.56
CA GLN A 206 15.61 16.23 -9.50
C GLN A 206 15.37 16.92 -10.85
N LYS A 207 16.42 17.36 -11.53
CA LYS A 207 16.33 17.95 -12.87
C LYS A 207 15.77 16.95 -13.87
N ARG A 208 16.25 15.70 -13.87
CA ARG A 208 15.75 14.64 -14.77
C ARG A 208 14.29 14.29 -14.49
N LEU A 209 13.89 14.20 -13.22
CA LEU A 209 12.49 13.98 -12.86
C LEU A 209 11.61 15.14 -13.35
N LYS A 210 12.07 16.39 -13.18
CA LYS A 210 11.35 17.58 -13.63
C LYS A 210 11.15 17.58 -15.15
N GLU A 211 12.21 17.40 -15.94
CA GLU A 211 12.14 17.37 -17.41
C GLU A 211 11.12 16.34 -17.92
N MET A 212 11.12 15.16 -17.31
CA MET A 212 10.19 14.08 -17.65
C MET A 212 8.76 14.39 -17.23
N SER A 213 8.57 14.93 -16.03
CA SER A 213 7.25 15.33 -15.53
C SER A 213 6.65 16.45 -16.37
N ASP A 214 7.46 17.43 -16.75
CA ASP A 214 7.03 18.54 -17.59
C ASP A 214 6.58 17.99 -18.94
N ARG A 215 7.37 17.11 -19.58
CA ARG A 215 7.01 16.44 -20.84
C ARG A 215 5.72 15.61 -20.72
N ARG A 216 5.53 14.86 -19.63
CA ARG A 216 4.35 13.99 -19.43
C ARG A 216 3.08 14.79 -19.16
N PHE A 217 3.21 15.94 -18.48
CA PHE A 217 2.11 16.77 -18.01
C PHE A 217 2.02 18.12 -18.75
N LEU A 218 2.62 18.23 -19.94
CA LEU A 218 2.64 19.43 -20.79
C LEU A 218 1.24 20.05 -20.95
N ASP A 219 0.27 19.19 -21.25
CA ASP A 219 -1.14 19.52 -21.50
C ASP A 219 -1.93 19.79 -20.21
N ALA A 220 -1.48 19.25 -19.08
CA ALA A 220 -2.09 19.46 -17.76
C ALA A 220 -1.88 20.88 -17.21
N ASN A 221 -0.81 21.56 -17.66
CA ASN A 221 -0.36 22.87 -17.19
C ASN A 221 -1.07 24.06 -17.88
N GLY A 222 -2.04 23.82 -18.77
CA GLY A 222 -2.87 24.90 -19.32
C GLY A 222 -2.16 25.89 -20.26
N GLN A 223 -0.96 25.55 -20.74
CA GLN A 223 -0.32 26.27 -21.82
C GLN A 223 -0.34 25.39 -23.08
N SER A 224 -1.45 25.42 -23.81
CA SER A 224 -1.35 25.34 -25.27
C SER A 224 -0.73 26.65 -25.76
N ASP A 225 0.54 26.88 -25.44
CA ASP A 225 1.27 27.97 -26.05
C ASP A 225 1.67 27.47 -27.44
N MET A 226 0.92 27.93 -28.43
CA MET A 226 1.20 27.80 -29.85
C MET A 226 2.49 28.59 -30.22
N SER A 227 3.56 28.49 -29.42
CA SER A 227 4.82 29.23 -29.62
C SER A 227 6.01 28.32 -29.98
N PHE A 228 5.82 27.00 -30.05
CA PHE A 228 6.82 26.06 -30.58
C PHE A 228 6.58 25.59 -32.02
N LYS A 229 5.63 26.21 -32.75
CA LYS A 229 5.33 25.82 -34.14
C LYS A 229 6.21 26.50 -35.20
N ASP A 230 6.98 27.54 -34.84
CA ASP A 230 7.75 28.33 -35.83
C ASP A 230 9.25 28.03 -35.90
N LYS A 231 9.75 26.96 -35.25
CA LYS A 231 11.18 26.57 -35.36
C LYS A 231 11.45 25.26 -36.09
N TYR A 232 10.43 24.63 -36.68
CA TYR A 232 10.57 23.36 -37.41
C TYR A 232 10.18 23.45 -38.90
N GLU A 233 10.15 24.66 -39.48
CA GLU A 233 9.88 24.82 -40.92
C GLU A 233 11.14 24.83 -41.81
N ASN A 234 12.33 24.61 -41.23
CA ASN A 234 13.56 24.44 -42.00
C ASN A 234 14.30 23.18 -41.55
N ASN A 235 13.85 22.04 -42.07
CA ASN A 235 14.70 20.99 -42.62
C ASN A 235 13.80 19.86 -43.13
N LYS A 236 13.37 19.99 -44.38
CA LYS A 236 12.81 18.88 -45.15
C LYS A 236 13.90 17.83 -45.30
N ASN A 237 13.89 16.81 -44.44
CA ASN A 237 14.41 15.47 -44.68
C ASN A 237 14.26 14.64 -43.41
N ASP A 238 13.03 14.33 -42.97
CA ASP A 238 12.89 13.22 -42.02
C ASP A 238 11.51 12.56 -41.94
N THR A 239 11.07 12.00 -43.07
CA THR A 239 9.87 11.14 -43.11
C THR A 239 10.12 9.77 -42.49
N ARG A 240 11.37 9.44 -42.10
CA ARG A 240 11.73 8.17 -41.43
C ARG A 240 11.79 8.28 -39.91
N GLU A 241 12.07 9.45 -39.34
CA GLU A 241 12.01 9.67 -37.88
C GLU A 241 10.58 9.65 -37.31
N GLN A 242 9.56 9.97 -38.09
CA GLN A 242 8.16 9.93 -37.61
C GLN A 242 7.67 8.52 -37.29
N GLN A 243 8.21 7.48 -37.96
CA GLN A 243 7.89 6.09 -37.64
C GLN A 243 8.63 5.55 -36.40
N LEU A 244 9.69 6.23 -35.94
CA LEU A 244 10.41 5.85 -34.71
C LEU A 244 9.88 6.57 -33.46
N ARG A 245 9.03 7.60 -33.60
CA ARG A 245 8.47 8.37 -32.47
C ARG A 245 7.21 7.79 -31.83
N PHE A 246 6.62 6.73 -32.40
CA PHE A 246 5.38 6.13 -31.88
C PHE A 246 5.52 4.68 -31.39
N VAL A 247 6.73 4.10 -31.42
CA VAL A 247 6.97 2.70 -31.03
C VAL A 247 7.40 2.54 -29.56
N GLN A 248 7.39 3.58 -28.73
CA GLN A 248 7.91 3.50 -27.35
C GLN A 248 6.89 3.87 -26.27
N SER A 249 5.66 3.39 -26.39
CA SER A 249 4.69 3.36 -25.30
C SER A 249 4.31 1.91 -25.06
N SER A 250 5.03 1.26 -24.16
CA SER A 250 4.70 -0.05 -23.64
C SER A 250 4.93 -0.03 -22.13
N PRO A 251 4.13 -0.78 -21.34
CA PRO A 251 4.14 -0.71 -19.88
C PRO A 251 5.30 -1.48 -19.25
N LEU A 252 6.39 -1.70 -20.00
CA LEU A 252 7.52 -2.55 -19.61
C LEU A 252 8.90 -1.88 -19.75
N ASN A 253 9.00 -0.65 -20.23
CA ASN A 253 10.29 0.02 -20.30
C ASN A 253 10.55 0.85 -19.04
N SER A 254 11.11 0.21 -18.03
CA SER A 254 12.07 0.89 -17.17
C SER A 254 13.12 1.51 -18.08
N TYR A 255 13.07 2.82 -18.31
CA TYR A 255 14.18 3.49 -18.98
C TYR A 255 15.34 3.45 -18.00
N SER A 256 16.23 2.48 -18.17
CA SER A 256 17.59 2.58 -17.66
C SER A 256 18.27 3.62 -18.53
N SER A 257 18.42 4.85 -18.05
CA SER A 257 19.41 5.72 -18.68
C SER A 257 20.79 5.10 -18.42
N ASN A 258 21.80 5.45 -19.22
CA ASN A 258 23.20 5.07 -18.98
C ASN A 258 23.76 5.63 -17.64
N GLU A 259 22.90 6.13 -16.76
CA GLU A 259 23.21 6.88 -15.53
C GLU A 259 22.65 6.16 -14.27
N ASP A 260 22.27 4.89 -14.42
CA ASP A 260 21.70 4.04 -13.36
C ASP A 260 20.42 4.61 -12.72
N LEU A 261 19.62 5.31 -13.52
CA LEU A 261 18.28 5.78 -13.16
C LEU A 261 17.24 4.87 -13.79
N VAL A 262 16.24 4.47 -13.01
CA VAL A 262 15.08 3.73 -13.47
C VAL A 262 13.83 4.58 -13.25
N MET A 263 13.19 4.95 -14.35
CA MET A 263 11.95 5.73 -14.35
C MET A 263 10.75 4.83 -14.62
N MET A 264 9.70 4.98 -13.82
CA MET A 264 8.49 4.14 -13.86
C MET A 264 7.25 5.04 -13.81
N PRO A 265 6.73 5.42 -14.97
CA PRO A 265 5.35 5.87 -15.12
C PRO A 265 4.34 4.88 -14.53
N LYS A 266 3.47 5.33 -13.63
CA LYS A 266 2.37 4.51 -13.11
C LYS A 266 1.08 5.31 -13.05
N ARG A 267 0.05 4.76 -13.69
CA ARG A 267 -1.33 5.20 -13.56
C ARG A 267 -2.11 4.26 -12.63
N ARG A 268 -3.09 4.82 -11.93
CA ARG A 268 -4.10 4.06 -11.20
C ARG A 268 -5.41 4.81 -11.31
N GLY A 269 -6.51 4.11 -11.61
CA GLY A 269 -7.77 4.74 -11.98
C GLY A 269 -7.70 5.43 -13.34
N GLY A 270 -8.85 5.57 -13.97
CA GLY A 270 -8.97 5.91 -15.39
C GLY A 270 -8.53 4.75 -16.29
N LYS A 271 -8.69 4.96 -17.60
CA LYS A 271 -8.27 3.97 -18.61
C LYS A 271 -6.76 3.96 -18.71
N ASP A 272 -6.15 2.85 -18.35
CA ASP A 272 -4.72 2.63 -18.55
C ASP A 272 -4.50 2.07 -19.96
N LYS A 273 -4.45 2.98 -20.95
CA LYS A 273 -4.04 2.66 -22.33
C LYS A 273 -2.71 3.34 -22.61
N ASP A 274 -1.79 2.60 -23.19
CA ASP A 274 -0.38 2.99 -23.34
C ASP A 274 -0.16 4.30 -24.10
N PHE A 275 -1.15 4.80 -24.84
CA PHE A 275 -1.00 5.93 -25.78
C PHE A 275 -1.85 7.16 -25.48
N ILE A 276 -2.58 7.23 -24.36
CA ILE A 276 -3.42 8.41 -24.06
C ILE A 276 -2.64 9.49 -23.31
N SER A 277 -2.85 10.75 -23.69
CA SER A 277 -2.25 11.91 -23.02
C SER A 277 -2.73 12.03 -21.57
N HIS A 278 -2.09 12.90 -20.77
CA HIS A 278 -2.55 13.13 -19.40
C HIS A 278 -3.97 13.72 -19.36
N SER A 279 -4.28 14.67 -20.25
CA SER A 279 -5.61 15.29 -20.31
C SER A 279 -6.68 14.32 -20.78
N GLU A 280 -6.36 13.44 -21.74
CA GLU A 280 -7.27 12.37 -22.16
C GLU A 280 -7.53 11.39 -21.02
N TRP A 281 -6.47 10.97 -20.32
CA TRP A 281 -6.59 10.11 -19.14
C TRP A 281 -7.45 10.76 -18.05
N LEU A 282 -7.26 12.06 -17.79
CA LEU A 282 -8.01 12.81 -16.77
C LEU A 282 -9.53 12.72 -16.98
N ASN A 283 -9.98 12.79 -18.24
CA ASN A 283 -11.40 12.66 -18.59
C ASN A 283 -11.95 11.25 -18.33
N THR A 284 -11.10 10.23 -18.30
CA THR A 284 -11.51 8.83 -18.03
C THR A 284 -11.59 8.51 -16.53
N VAL A 285 -10.97 9.31 -15.65
CA VAL A 285 -10.95 9.08 -14.21
C VAL A 285 -12.37 9.07 -13.62
N GLN A 286 -13.25 9.95 -14.10
CA GLN A 286 -14.65 10.01 -13.62
C GLN A 286 -15.44 8.73 -13.94
N THR A 287 -15.07 8.07 -15.04
CA THR A 287 -15.77 6.88 -15.56
C THR A 287 -15.23 5.56 -15.04
N GLU A 288 -13.95 5.51 -14.66
CA GLU A 288 -13.26 4.30 -14.21
C GLU A 288 -12.38 4.60 -12.98
N PRO A 289 -12.93 5.15 -11.88
CA PRO A 289 -12.14 5.46 -10.70
C PRO A 289 -11.66 4.20 -9.99
N ASP A 290 -10.49 4.29 -9.35
CA ASP A 290 -9.92 3.25 -8.50
C ASP A 290 -9.42 3.86 -7.17
N VAL A 291 -9.06 3.02 -6.21
CA VAL A 291 -8.51 3.47 -4.92
C VAL A 291 -7.09 3.99 -5.12
N ILE A 292 -6.89 5.29 -4.85
CA ILE A 292 -5.57 5.93 -4.99
C ILE A 292 -4.83 6.10 -3.66
N SER A 293 -5.55 6.03 -2.54
CA SER A 293 -5.02 6.07 -1.17
C SER A 293 -5.96 5.32 -0.21
N MET A 294 -5.41 4.71 0.84
CA MET A 294 -6.14 4.09 1.96
C MET A 294 -5.53 4.58 3.27
N SER A 295 -6.32 4.62 4.34
CA SER A 295 -5.88 4.95 5.69
C SER A 295 -6.19 3.79 6.61
N PHE A 296 -5.26 3.47 7.51
CA PHE A 296 -5.32 2.27 8.33
C PHE A 296 -5.10 2.54 9.81
N ILE A 297 -5.58 1.63 10.64
CA ILE A 297 -5.16 1.50 12.04
C ILE A 297 -4.66 0.06 12.31
N PRO A 298 -3.61 -0.14 13.12
CA PRO A 298 -3.18 -1.49 13.49
C PRO A 298 -4.28 -2.22 14.23
N ILE A 299 -4.58 -3.48 13.88
CA ILE A 299 -5.63 -4.25 14.60
C ILE A 299 -5.29 -4.40 16.09
N THR A 300 -4.00 -4.46 16.42
CA THR A 300 -3.49 -4.58 17.79
C THR A 300 -3.73 -3.35 18.65
N SER A 301 -3.96 -2.16 18.07
CA SER A 301 -4.28 -0.97 18.86
C SER A 301 -5.67 -1.04 19.49
N LEU A 302 -6.54 -1.91 18.97
CA LEU A 302 -7.91 -2.11 19.47
C LEU A 302 -8.06 -3.33 20.40
N LEU A 303 -6.95 -4.00 20.75
CA LEU A 303 -6.94 -5.22 21.56
C LEU A 303 -6.53 -4.97 23.02
N ASN A 304 -6.67 -3.73 23.51
CA ASN A 304 -6.34 -3.41 24.88
C ASN A 304 -7.20 -4.24 25.86
N GLY A 305 -6.57 -4.85 26.86
CA GLY A 305 -7.22 -5.74 27.82
C GLY A 305 -7.51 -7.16 27.30
N VAL A 306 -7.21 -7.49 26.03
CA VAL A 306 -7.39 -8.85 25.50
C VAL A 306 -6.17 -9.70 25.83
N PRO A 307 -6.33 -10.85 26.53
CA PRO A 307 -5.23 -11.78 26.82
C PRO A 307 -4.54 -12.25 25.53
N GLY A 308 -3.21 -12.33 25.55
CA GLY A 308 -2.42 -12.78 24.40
C GLY A 308 -2.22 -11.75 23.27
N SER A 309 -2.79 -10.54 23.39
CA SER A 309 -2.56 -9.43 22.46
C SER A 309 -1.07 -9.10 22.24
N GLY A 310 -0.23 -9.28 23.26
CA GLY A 310 1.23 -9.13 23.15
C GLY A 310 1.88 -10.13 22.17
N PHE A 311 1.45 -11.39 22.19
CA PHE A 311 1.94 -12.42 21.26
C PHE A 311 1.53 -12.09 19.82
N LEU A 312 0.27 -11.69 19.63
CA LEU A 312 -0.23 -11.28 18.32
C LEU A 312 0.50 -10.05 17.79
N ASN A 313 0.72 -9.03 18.63
CA ASN A 313 1.48 -7.84 18.25
C ASN A 313 2.90 -8.20 17.82
N HIS A 314 3.57 -9.08 18.57
CA HIS A 314 4.91 -9.55 18.22
C HIS A 314 4.92 -10.32 16.88
N ALA A 315 3.97 -11.24 16.68
CA ALA A 315 3.84 -12.00 15.43
C ALA A 315 3.57 -11.09 14.21
N ILE A 316 2.68 -10.11 14.34
CA ILE A 316 2.41 -9.11 13.29
C ILE A 316 3.68 -8.30 12.98
N ASN A 317 4.42 -7.85 13.99
CA ASN A 317 5.65 -7.09 13.79
C ASN A 317 6.72 -7.92 13.05
N LEU A 318 6.87 -9.19 13.40
CA LEU A 318 7.78 -10.10 12.68
C LEU A 318 7.33 -10.31 11.24
N TYR A 319 6.03 -10.52 11.01
CA TYR A 319 5.44 -10.67 9.68
C TYR A 319 5.63 -9.43 8.81
N LEU A 320 5.34 -8.23 9.32
CA LEU A 320 5.52 -6.98 8.57
C LEU A 320 7.00 -6.72 8.25
N ARG A 321 7.91 -7.06 9.17
CA ARG A 321 9.35 -6.83 9.01
C ARG A 321 10.01 -7.78 8.03
N HIS A 322 9.63 -9.05 8.01
CA HIS A 322 10.30 -10.08 7.22
C HIS A 322 9.51 -10.47 5.96
N LYS A 323 8.20 -10.19 5.94
CA LYS A 323 7.28 -10.47 4.83
C LYS A 323 7.40 -11.91 4.27
N PRO A 324 7.44 -12.96 5.10
CA PRO A 324 7.40 -14.32 4.60
C PRO A 324 6.09 -14.57 3.83
N PRO A 325 6.04 -15.52 2.88
CA PRO A 325 4.79 -15.97 2.28
C PRO A 325 3.76 -16.34 3.36
N ILE A 326 2.49 -15.96 3.16
CA ILE A 326 1.45 -16.14 4.18
C ILE A 326 1.17 -17.62 4.46
N GLU A 327 1.43 -18.49 3.50
CA GLU A 327 1.36 -19.95 3.59
C GLU A 327 2.43 -20.52 4.54
N GLU A 328 3.59 -19.86 4.64
CA GLU A 328 4.74 -20.28 5.42
C GLU A 328 4.84 -19.57 6.77
N LEU A 329 3.96 -18.59 7.03
CA LEU A 329 4.02 -17.76 8.24
C LEU A 329 4.01 -18.60 9.53
N HIS A 330 3.25 -19.70 9.57
CA HIS A 330 3.22 -20.59 10.74
C HIS A 330 4.58 -21.22 11.04
N GLN A 331 5.27 -21.74 10.02
CA GLN A 331 6.62 -22.30 10.14
C GLN A 331 7.61 -21.20 10.51
N PHE A 332 7.52 -20.04 9.85
CA PHE A 332 8.38 -18.90 10.17
C PHE A 332 8.27 -18.52 11.65
N LEU A 333 7.05 -18.42 12.20
CA LEU A 333 6.78 -18.09 13.61
C LEU A 333 7.22 -19.18 14.59
N GLU A 334 7.23 -20.45 14.17
CA GLU A 334 7.65 -21.59 15.00
C GLU A 334 9.11 -21.48 15.44
N PHE A 335 9.96 -20.90 14.60
CA PHE A 335 11.41 -20.76 14.86
C PHE A 335 11.81 -19.38 15.42
N GLN A 336 10.86 -18.53 15.83
CA GLN A 336 11.16 -17.18 16.36
C GLN A 336 11.43 -17.16 17.86
N LEU A 337 10.96 -18.16 18.60
CA LEU A 337 11.24 -18.27 20.03
C LEU A 337 12.49 -19.13 20.27
N PRO A 338 13.37 -18.75 21.21
CA PRO A 338 14.46 -19.60 21.65
C PRO A 338 13.90 -20.95 22.13
N ARG A 339 14.23 -22.03 21.42
CA ARG A 339 13.98 -23.39 21.91
C ARG A 339 15.12 -23.79 22.83
N GLN A 340 14.82 -24.42 23.96
CA GLN A 340 15.82 -25.19 24.68
C GLN A 340 16.04 -26.50 23.93
N TRP A 341 17.20 -26.63 23.29
CA TRP A 341 17.57 -27.81 22.50
C TRP A 341 18.20 -28.92 23.35
N ALA A 342 18.45 -28.65 24.63
CA ALA A 342 18.95 -29.60 25.60
C ALA A 342 18.32 -29.28 26.97
N PRO A 343 18.11 -30.30 27.83
CA PRO A 343 17.68 -30.10 29.21
C PRO A 343 18.62 -29.13 29.95
N VAL A 344 18.06 -28.26 30.77
CA VAL A 344 18.86 -27.46 31.70
C VAL A 344 19.44 -28.42 32.73
N TYR A 345 20.78 -28.50 32.81
CA TYR A 345 21.51 -29.46 33.65
C TYR A 345 21.27 -29.31 35.18
N SER A 346 20.40 -28.40 35.62
CA SER A 346 20.15 -28.10 37.03
C SER A 346 19.30 -29.13 37.78
N ASP A 347 18.60 -30.05 37.09
CA ASP A 347 17.71 -31.04 37.73
C ASP A 347 18.29 -32.46 37.78
N LEU A 348 19.52 -32.65 37.30
CA LEU A 348 20.22 -33.93 37.45
C LEU A 348 21.21 -33.82 38.62
N ALA A 349 20.92 -34.51 39.72
CA ALA A 349 21.89 -34.76 40.78
C ALA A 349 23.00 -35.69 40.26
N LEU A 350 23.88 -35.18 39.40
CA LEU A 350 25.07 -35.88 38.93
C LEU A 350 26.20 -35.69 39.93
N GLY A 351 26.00 -36.28 41.11
CA GLY A 351 27.08 -36.64 42.00
C GLY A 351 27.02 -38.15 42.24
N PRO A 352 28.16 -38.86 42.35
CA PRO A 352 28.13 -40.27 42.69
C PRO A 352 27.36 -40.44 44.01
N GLN A 353 26.28 -41.22 44.01
CA GLN A 353 25.65 -41.62 45.27
C GLN A 353 26.72 -42.31 46.11
N ARG A 354 27.17 -41.65 47.18
CA ARG A 354 27.98 -42.32 48.21
C ARG A 354 27.13 -43.48 48.74
N ARG A 355 27.52 -44.71 48.39
CA ARG A 355 26.99 -45.90 49.04
C ARG A 355 27.16 -45.70 50.54
N ARG A 356 26.05 -45.69 51.28
CA ARG A 356 26.09 -45.83 52.74
C ARG A 356 26.73 -47.18 53.03
N THR A 357 27.95 -47.16 53.54
CA THR A 357 28.62 -48.34 54.07
C THR A 357 27.81 -48.86 55.26
N PRO A 358 27.48 -50.15 55.34
CA PRO A 358 26.86 -50.70 56.54
C PRO A 358 27.88 -50.67 57.68
N LEU A 359 27.48 -50.11 58.82
CA LEU A 359 28.16 -50.35 60.10
C LEU A 359 27.90 -51.81 60.48
N VAL A 360 28.98 -52.57 60.69
CA VAL A 360 28.95 -53.92 61.26
C VAL A 360 30.20 -54.02 62.17
N PRO A 361 30.10 -54.70 63.32
CA PRO A 361 30.25 -54.15 64.68
C PRO A 361 31.68 -53.93 65.17
#